data_AF-A0A5T1TIV1-F1
#
_entry.id   AF-A0A5T1TIV1-F1
#
_cell.length_a   1.000
_cell.length_b   1.000
_cell.length_c   1.000
_cell.angle_alpha   90.00
_cell.angle_beta   90.00
_cell.angle_gamma   90.00
#
_symmetry.space_group_name_H-M   'P 1'
#
loop_
_entity.id
_entity.type
_entity.pdbx_description
1 polymer ?
#
loop_
_entity_poly.entity_id
_entity_poly.type
_entity_poly.pdbx_seq_one_letter_code
_entity_poly.pdbx_strand_id
1 'polypeptide(L)'
;FLERNNREYMLVPRAYDFFYYLNLAKYFQPIDGMVSVAHMNYWLAKFLSHKNIIFIGQDLAYSKDQSSHAKDFIHEKLHEGHFQKDENLFTSIAYGGKGEVESSYFWKLFRELFENWISHDNNFINIYNCTEGGARIKGTIEKPFLWACENLLSKNLNKPFPKLNPLNINKQNELMLKAYNKIYKSIYHCKDFNKKLLQEYNEIKELY
;
A
#
# COMPACT_ATOMS: atom_id res chain seq x y z
N PHE A 1 -7.86 16.67 2.77
CA PHE A 1 -7.21 16.44 4.07
C PHE A 1 -5.75 16.91 4.05
N LEU A 2 -4.90 16.36 3.15
CA LEU A 2 -3.47 16.70 3.09
C LEU A 2 -3.21 18.18 2.75
N GLU A 3 -3.81 18.68 1.67
CA GLU A 3 -3.66 20.09 1.24
C GLU A 3 -4.25 21.08 2.26
N ARG A 4 -5.40 20.76 2.85
CA ARG A 4 -6.06 21.61 3.86
C ARG A 4 -5.22 21.85 5.12
N ASN A 5 -4.25 20.99 5.39
CA ASN A 5 -3.39 21.04 6.57
C ASN A 5 -1.92 21.37 6.22
N ASN A 6 -1.62 21.82 4.99
CA ASN A 6 -0.27 22.13 4.52
C ASN A 6 0.78 21.04 4.80
N ARG A 7 0.37 19.76 4.71
CA ARG A 7 1.30 18.65 4.90
C ARG A 7 2.12 18.43 3.64
N GLU A 8 3.41 18.16 3.78
CA GLU A 8 4.21 17.63 2.69
C GLU A 8 3.74 16.22 2.34
N TYR A 9 3.60 15.93 1.04
CA TYR A 9 3.19 14.62 0.56
C TYR A 9 3.95 14.25 -0.71
N MET A 10 4.08 12.95 -0.93
CA MET A 10 4.61 12.37 -2.15
C MET A 10 3.50 11.58 -2.84
N LEU A 11 3.33 11.82 -4.14
CA LEU A 11 2.45 11.00 -4.96
C LEU A 11 3.28 9.89 -5.58
N VAL A 12 2.86 8.64 -5.35
CA VAL A 12 3.48 7.47 -5.96
C VAL A 12 2.49 6.83 -6.91
N PRO A 13 2.78 6.79 -8.22
CA PRO A 13 1.84 6.25 -9.19
C PRO A 13 1.72 4.73 -9.05
N ARG A 14 0.54 4.21 -9.38
CA ARG A 14 0.33 2.79 -9.59
C ARG A 14 0.49 2.42 -11.05
N ALA A 15 0.97 1.21 -11.32
CA ALA A 15 1.26 0.71 -12.67
C ALA A 15 0.00 0.34 -13.47
N TYR A 16 -1.00 1.21 -13.49
CA TYR A 16 -2.20 1.01 -14.29
C TYR A 16 -1.96 1.36 -15.77
N ASP A 17 -2.75 0.79 -16.67
CA ASP A 17 -2.65 1.05 -18.12
C ASP A 17 -2.69 2.54 -18.45
N PHE A 18 -3.49 3.30 -17.69
CA PHE A 18 -3.57 4.75 -17.87
C PHE A 18 -2.24 5.46 -17.59
N PHE A 19 -1.46 5.00 -16.60
CA PHE A 19 -0.13 5.54 -16.31
C PHE A 19 0.84 5.34 -17.49
N TYR A 20 0.81 4.14 -18.07
CA TYR A 20 1.63 3.81 -19.25
C TYR A 20 1.13 4.52 -20.51
N TYR A 21 -0.18 4.61 -20.72
CA TYR A 21 -0.81 5.35 -21.81
C TYR A 21 -0.35 6.81 -21.84
N LEU A 22 -0.27 7.46 -20.68
CA LEU A 22 0.24 8.82 -20.54
C LEU A 22 1.77 8.93 -20.70
N ASN A 23 2.48 7.81 -20.86
CA ASN A 23 3.94 7.73 -20.95
C ASN A 23 4.65 8.31 -19.71
N LEU A 24 4.04 8.11 -18.54
CA LEU A 24 4.57 8.61 -17.27
C LEU A 24 5.70 7.73 -16.72
N ALA A 25 5.79 6.47 -17.16
CA ALA A 25 6.86 5.53 -16.81
C ALA A 25 8.26 6.03 -17.21
N LYS A 26 8.35 6.96 -18.17
CA LYS A 26 9.60 7.63 -18.52
C LYS A 26 10.15 8.51 -17.39
N TYR A 27 9.28 9.01 -16.52
CA TYR A 27 9.61 10.01 -15.50
C TYR A 27 9.44 9.51 -14.08
N PHE A 28 8.52 8.57 -13.86
CA PHE A 28 8.18 8.06 -12.53
C PHE A 28 8.24 6.55 -12.52
N GLN A 29 8.72 5.99 -11.41
CA GLN A 29 8.63 4.57 -11.15
C GLN A 29 7.25 4.26 -10.54
N PRO A 30 6.39 3.45 -11.19
CA PRO A 30 5.15 3.03 -10.59
C PRO A 30 5.36 1.89 -9.59
N ILE A 31 4.44 1.77 -8.64
CA ILE A 31 4.31 0.59 -7.77
C ILE A 31 3.17 -0.30 -8.31
N ASP A 32 3.40 -1.61 -8.33
CA ASP A 32 2.39 -2.58 -8.76
C ASP A 32 2.29 -3.78 -7.83
N GLY A 33 1.20 -4.54 -7.92
CA GLY A 33 1.05 -5.85 -7.30
C GLY A 33 0.92 -5.85 -5.77
N MET A 34 0.71 -4.68 -5.16
CA MET A 34 0.59 -4.54 -3.70
C MET A 34 -0.85 -4.69 -3.25
N VAL A 35 -1.12 -5.68 -2.39
CA VAL A 35 -2.48 -6.03 -1.93
C VAL A 35 -2.98 -5.20 -0.74
N SER A 36 -2.10 -4.46 -0.07
CA SER A 36 -2.49 -3.52 1.01
C SER A 36 -1.54 -2.32 1.07
N VAL A 37 -1.93 -1.29 1.83
CA VAL A 37 -1.12 -0.09 2.07
C VAL A 37 0.21 -0.44 2.76
N ALA A 38 0.20 -1.42 3.68
CA ALA A 38 1.41 -1.85 4.38
C ALA A 38 2.43 -2.49 3.42
N HIS A 39 1.97 -3.33 2.48
CA HIS A 39 2.83 -3.91 1.44
C HIS A 39 3.42 -2.83 0.51
N MET A 40 2.61 -1.85 0.13
CA MET A 40 3.07 -0.70 -0.67
C MET A 40 4.15 0.09 0.08
N ASN A 41 3.98 0.33 1.38
CA ASN A 41 4.96 1.03 2.20
C ASN A 41 6.25 0.22 2.37
N TYR A 42 6.15 -1.10 2.55
CA TYR A 42 7.31 -1.99 2.58
C TYR A 42 8.11 -1.91 1.27
N TRP A 43 7.42 -2.03 0.13
CA TRP A 43 8.05 -1.93 -1.18
C TRP A 43 8.73 -0.57 -1.37
N LEU A 44 8.04 0.52 -1.00
CA LEU A 44 8.58 1.88 -1.11
C LEU A 44 9.83 2.04 -0.24
N ALA A 45 9.82 1.55 1.00
CA ALA A 45 10.97 1.61 1.89
C ALA A 45 12.18 0.85 1.32
N LYS A 46 11.94 -0.34 0.76
CA LYS A 46 12.96 -1.10 0.03
C LYS A 46 13.48 -0.36 -1.20
N PHE A 47 12.61 0.21 -2.02
CA PHE A 47 12.98 0.96 -3.22
C PHE A 47 13.85 2.19 -2.89
N LEU A 48 13.54 2.87 -1.78
CA LEU A 48 14.35 3.96 -1.23
C LEU A 48 15.62 3.49 -0.50
N SER A 49 15.96 2.19 -0.58
CA SER A 49 17.17 1.59 -0.03
C SER A 49 17.33 1.78 1.49
N HIS A 50 16.22 1.79 2.23
CA HIS A 50 16.28 1.79 3.68
C HIS A 50 16.88 0.49 4.21
N LYS A 51 17.88 0.61 5.11
CA LYS A 51 18.55 -0.55 5.73
C LYS A 51 17.77 -1.17 6.89
N ASN A 52 16.90 -0.38 7.53
CA ASN A 52 16.05 -0.81 8.63
C ASN A 52 14.60 -0.47 8.27
N ILE A 53 13.72 -1.45 8.31
CA ILE A 53 12.27 -1.29 8.15
C ILE A 53 11.61 -1.75 9.45
N ILE A 54 10.73 -0.93 10.01
CA ILE A 54 10.07 -1.20 11.30
C ILE A 54 8.57 -1.29 11.06
N PHE A 55 7.98 -2.44 11.39
CA PHE A 55 6.53 -2.64 11.37
C PHE A 55 5.95 -2.30 12.74
N ILE A 56 4.99 -1.38 12.75
CA ILE A 56 4.22 -0.97 13.92
C ILE A 56 2.74 -0.90 13.53
N GLY A 57 1.87 -1.45 14.39
CA GLY A 57 0.43 -1.54 14.12
C GLY A 57 0.10 -2.48 12.95
N GLN A 58 1.00 -3.42 12.64
CA GLN A 58 0.76 -4.46 11.65
C GLN A 58 0.32 -5.73 12.37
N ASP A 59 -0.84 -5.67 13.03
CA ASP A 59 -1.30 -6.73 13.93
C ASP A 59 -1.58 -8.03 13.18
N LEU A 60 -2.24 -7.97 12.02
CA LEU A 60 -2.62 -9.15 11.20
C LEU A 60 -3.39 -10.21 12.01
N ALA A 61 -4.07 -9.77 13.05
CA ALA A 61 -4.80 -10.57 14.01
C ALA A 61 -5.89 -9.72 14.64
N TYR A 62 -6.93 -10.38 15.14
CA TYR A 62 -7.94 -9.73 15.98
C TYR A 62 -7.34 -9.40 17.35
N SER A 63 -7.83 -8.32 17.96
CA SER A 63 -7.49 -7.99 19.34
C SER A 63 -8.15 -8.94 20.33
N LYS A 64 -7.77 -8.87 21.61
CA LYS A 64 -8.35 -9.72 22.67
C LYS A 64 -9.85 -9.51 22.88
N ASP A 65 -10.33 -8.29 22.64
CA ASP A 65 -11.74 -7.91 22.63
C ASP A 65 -12.41 -8.14 21.26
N GLN A 66 -11.79 -8.94 20.39
CA GLN A 66 -12.33 -9.38 19.09
C GLN A 66 -12.49 -8.26 18.05
N SER A 67 -12.01 -7.07 18.35
CA SER A 67 -12.01 -5.96 17.41
C SER A 67 -11.00 -6.20 16.27
N SER A 68 -11.32 -5.69 15.08
CA SER A 68 -10.46 -5.76 13.91
C SER A 68 -9.66 -4.49 13.64
N HIS A 69 -10.02 -3.39 14.29
CA HIS A 69 -9.49 -2.05 14.03
C HIS A 69 -9.33 -1.29 15.35
N ALA A 70 -8.52 -0.23 15.31
CA ALA A 70 -8.40 0.67 16.45
C ALA A 70 -9.75 1.32 16.79
N LYS A 71 -9.91 1.68 18.07
CA LYS A 71 -11.08 2.38 18.59
C LYS A 71 -11.39 3.63 17.76
N ASP A 72 -12.68 3.92 17.56
CA ASP A 72 -13.21 5.06 16.81
C ASP A 72 -12.95 5.00 15.28
N PHE A 73 -12.69 3.80 14.74
CA PHE A 73 -12.63 3.61 13.29
C PHE A 73 -13.97 3.94 12.63
N ILE A 74 -13.96 4.93 11.72
CA ILE A 74 -15.17 5.51 11.10
C ILE A 74 -16.07 4.52 10.34
N HIS A 75 -15.54 3.33 10.02
CA HIS A 75 -16.25 2.28 9.29
C HIS A 75 -16.39 0.98 10.10
N GLU A 76 -16.32 1.04 11.42
CA GLU A 76 -16.44 -0.12 12.32
C GLU A 76 -17.63 -1.02 11.99
N LYS A 77 -18.80 -0.43 11.69
CA LYS A 77 -20.02 -1.18 11.30
C LYS A 77 -19.84 -2.06 10.05
N LEU A 78 -18.93 -1.74 9.13
CA LEU A 78 -18.65 -2.57 7.97
C LEU A 78 -17.93 -3.88 8.34
N HIS A 79 -17.45 -4.00 9.58
CA HIS A 79 -16.69 -5.13 10.08
C HIS A 79 -17.41 -5.91 11.19
N GLU A 80 -18.67 -5.58 11.45
CA GLU A 80 -19.50 -6.32 12.40
C GLU A 80 -19.69 -7.77 11.92
N GLY A 81 -19.52 -8.74 12.83
CA GLY A 81 -19.63 -10.15 12.50
C GLY A 81 -18.40 -10.76 11.81
N HIS A 82 -17.34 -10.00 11.54
CA HIS A 82 -16.15 -10.53 10.87
C HIS A 82 -15.41 -11.55 11.74
N PHE A 83 -15.19 -11.23 13.02
CA PHE A 83 -14.54 -12.14 13.96
C PHE A 83 -15.28 -13.49 14.00
N GLN A 84 -16.60 -13.48 14.19
CA GLN A 84 -17.41 -14.69 14.30
C GLN A 84 -17.39 -15.55 13.04
N LYS A 85 -17.15 -14.95 11.87
CA LYS A 85 -17.01 -15.69 10.60
C LYS A 85 -15.64 -16.35 10.47
N ASP A 86 -14.60 -15.75 11.03
CA ASP A 86 -13.22 -16.20 10.91
C ASP A 86 -12.75 -17.06 12.09
N GLU A 87 -13.44 -16.96 13.24
CA GLU A 87 -13.08 -17.59 14.51
C GLU A 87 -12.80 -19.09 14.33
N ASN A 88 -11.64 -19.55 14.81
CA ASN A 88 -11.13 -20.91 14.69
C ASN A 88 -10.90 -21.41 13.25
N LEU A 89 -11.14 -20.60 12.21
CA LEU A 89 -10.83 -20.95 10.82
C LEU A 89 -9.44 -20.48 10.41
N PHE A 90 -9.05 -19.31 10.91
CA PHE A 90 -7.77 -18.69 10.57
C PHE A 90 -7.03 -18.27 11.83
N THR A 91 -5.98 -19.00 12.18
CA THR A 91 -5.06 -18.61 13.26
C THR A 91 -3.67 -18.31 12.70
N SER A 92 -2.88 -17.60 13.49
CA SER A 92 -1.45 -17.41 13.24
C SER A 92 -0.68 -17.51 14.55
N ILE A 93 0.59 -17.90 14.48
CA ILE A 93 1.47 -17.90 15.64
C ILE A 93 1.56 -16.48 16.18
N ALA A 94 1.38 -16.29 17.49
CA ALA A 94 1.47 -14.99 18.11
C ALA A 94 2.91 -14.46 18.09
N TYR A 95 3.05 -13.13 18.14
CA TYR A 95 4.34 -12.47 18.38
C TYR A 95 5.10 -13.14 19.54
N GLY A 96 6.42 -13.33 19.37
CA GLY A 96 7.26 -14.03 20.35
C GLY A 96 7.25 -15.56 20.19
N GLY A 97 6.48 -16.09 19.24
CA GLY A 97 6.50 -17.50 18.86
C GLY A 97 5.80 -18.44 19.85
N LYS A 98 4.98 -17.91 20.75
CA LYS A 98 4.27 -18.68 21.78
C LYS A 98 2.77 -18.40 21.72
N GLY A 99 1.99 -19.46 21.57
CA GLY A 99 0.54 -19.37 21.43
C GLY A 99 0.09 -18.95 20.03
N GLU A 100 -1.21 -18.77 19.90
CA GLU A 100 -1.87 -18.41 18.64
C GLU A 100 -2.75 -17.17 18.84
N VAL A 101 -2.98 -16.46 17.75
CA VAL A 101 -3.94 -15.36 17.65
C VAL A 101 -4.92 -15.65 16.54
N GLU A 102 -6.19 -15.30 16.78
CA GLU A 102 -7.24 -15.31 15.76
C GLU A 102 -6.91 -14.29 14.68
N SER A 103 -7.17 -14.67 13.44
CA SER A 103 -6.85 -13.88 12.25
C SER A 103 -7.96 -14.02 11.21
N SER A 104 -7.75 -13.49 10.02
CA SER A 104 -8.66 -13.64 8.88
C SER A 104 -7.93 -14.22 7.68
N TYR A 105 -8.68 -14.70 6.70
CA TYR A 105 -8.11 -15.14 5.43
C TYR A 105 -7.16 -14.10 4.81
N PHE A 106 -7.60 -12.83 4.74
CA PHE A 106 -6.82 -11.76 4.13
C PHE A 106 -5.58 -11.40 4.95
N TRP A 107 -5.67 -11.40 6.28
CA TRP A 107 -4.50 -11.12 7.10
C TRP A 107 -3.47 -12.25 7.07
N LYS A 108 -3.91 -13.50 6.99
CA LYS A 108 -3.02 -14.63 6.74
C LYS A 108 -2.31 -14.49 5.39
N LEU A 109 -3.03 -14.16 4.32
CA LEU A 109 -2.45 -13.88 3.00
C LEU A 109 -1.44 -12.73 3.08
N PHE A 110 -1.78 -11.63 3.76
CA PHE A 110 -0.89 -10.48 3.92
C PHE A 110 0.39 -10.87 4.67
N ARG A 111 0.27 -11.64 5.75
CA ARG A 111 1.41 -12.16 6.51
C ARG A 111 2.32 -13.01 5.61
N GLU A 112 1.76 -13.96 4.89
CA GLU A 112 2.51 -14.88 4.03
C GLU A 112 3.22 -14.14 2.87
N LEU A 113 2.61 -13.09 2.32
CA LEU A 113 3.25 -12.22 1.33
C LEU A 113 4.45 -11.47 1.91
N PHE A 114 4.33 -10.90 3.11
CA PHE A 114 5.48 -10.31 3.80
C PHE A 114 6.58 -11.34 4.01
N GLU A 115 6.26 -12.51 4.57
CA GLU A 115 7.24 -13.57 4.84
C GLU A 115 7.97 -14.02 3.57
N ASN A 116 7.24 -14.14 2.46
CA ASN A 116 7.85 -14.47 1.16
C ASN A 116 8.84 -13.39 0.72
N TRP A 117 8.51 -12.10 0.79
CA TRP A 117 9.44 -11.04 0.40
C TRP A 117 10.62 -10.89 1.36
N ILE A 118 10.35 -10.97 2.66
CA ILE A 118 11.36 -10.91 3.72
C ILE A 118 12.40 -12.02 3.55
N SER A 119 11.98 -13.22 3.11
CA SER A 119 12.91 -14.34 2.90
C SER A 119 14.01 -14.05 1.86
N HIS A 120 13.76 -13.11 0.94
CA HIS A 120 14.74 -12.65 -0.05
C HIS A 120 15.51 -11.40 0.43
N ASP A 121 14.82 -10.53 1.19
CA ASP A 121 15.31 -9.20 1.53
C ASP A 121 16.16 -9.15 2.81
N ASN A 122 16.01 -10.14 3.70
CA ASN A 122 16.71 -10.22 4.99
C ASN A 122 18.25 -10.28 4.88
N ASN A 123 18.78 -10.59 3.70
CA ASN A 123 20.23 -10.55 3.43
C ASN A 123 20.78 -9.12 3.33
N PHE A 124 19.93 -8.12 3.12
CA PHE A 124 20.34 -6.73 2.84
C PHE A 124 19.62 -5.69 3.72
N ILE A 125 18.46 -6.05 4.29
CA ILE A 125 17.60 -5.16 5.05
C ILE A 125 17.27 -5.83 6.40
N ASN A 126 17.44 -5.10 7.50
CA ASN A 126 16.92 -5.51 8.80
C ASN A 126 15.45 -5.14 8.89
N ILE A 127 14.59 -6.14 9.09
CA ILE A 127 13.15 -5.94 9.11
C ILE A 127 12.66 -6.29 10.51
N TYR A 128 12.14 -5.30 11.23
CA TYR A 128 11.72 -5.42 12.61
C TYR A 128 10.21 -5.52 12.71
N ASN A 129 9.71 -6.49 13.48
CA ASN A 129 8.32 -6.50 13.92
C ASN A 129 8.26 -5.92 15.34
N CYS A 130 7.58 -4.80 15.49
CA CYS A 130 7.37 -4.08 16.74
C CYS A 130 5.88 -4.01 17.12
N THR A 131 5.11 -5.03 16.72
CA THR A 131 3.68 -5.14 17.05
C THR A 131 3.47 -6.34 17.97
N GLU A 132 3.66 -6.14 19.28
CA GLU A 132 3.71 -7.22 20.28
C GLU A 132 2.37 -7.95 20.51
N GLY A 133 1.25 -7.32 20.17
CA GLY A 133 -0.10 -7.90 20.29
C GLY A 133 -0.56 -8.69 19.07
N GLY A 134 0.20 -8.67 17.99
CA GLY A 134 -0.20 -9.22 16.70
C GLY A 134 0.35 -10.61 16.39
N ALA A 135 0.20 -11.00 15.14
CA ALA A 135 0.78 -12.21 14.57
C ALA A 135 2.30 -12.07 14.38
N ARG A 136 3.00 -13.18 14.58
CA ARG A 136 4.40 -13.34 14.20
C ARG A 136 4.53 -13.33 12.68
N ILE A 137 5.33 -12.41 12.15
CA ILE A 137 5.72 -12.39 10.74
C ILE A 137 7.11 -13.04 10.63
N LYS A 138 7.20 -14.24 10.08
CA LYS A 138 8.46 -15.00 9.96
C LYS A 138 9.52 -14.22 9.16
N GLY A 139 10.77 -14.32 9.62
CA GLY A 139 11.91 -13.62 9.00
C GLY A 139 12.13 -12.20 9.51
N THR A 140 11.17 -11.64 10.25
CA THR A 140 11.38 -10.38 10.99
C THR A 140 12.17 -10.60 12.28
N ILE A 141 12.80 -9.53 12.76
CA ILE A 141 13.40 -9.42 14.09
C ILE A 141 12.35 -8.84 15.03
N GLU A 142 11.86 -9.64 15.96
CA GLU A 142 10.91 -9.18 16.97
C GLU A 142 11.61 -8.34 18.05
N LYS A 143 11.23 -7.08 18.16
CA LYS A 143 11.67 -6.15 19.21
C LYS A 143 10.52 -5.28 19.68
N PRO A 144 10.47 -4.88 20.97
CA PRO A 144 9.50 -3.88 21.40
C PRO A 144 9.67 -2.56 20.65
N PHE A 145 8.58 -1.82 20.44
CA PHE A 145 8.69 -0.52 19.74
C PHE A 145 9.61 0.47 20.49
N LEU A 146 9.56 0.47 21.82
CA LEU A 146 10.46 1.28 22.65
C LEU A 146 11.94 0.98 22.36
N TRP A 147 12.30 -0.30 22.21
CA TRP A 147 13.67 -0.69 21.86
C TRP A 147 14.07 -0.11 20.50
N ALA A 148 13.18 -0.15 19.50
CA ALA A 148 13.46 0.43 18.19
C ALA A 148 13.65 1.95 18.28
N CYS A 149 12.85 2.66 19.07
CA CYS A 149 13.02 4.08 19.33
C CYS A 149 14.41 4.40 19.91
N GLU A 150 14.80 3.69 20.97
CA GLU A 150 16.05 3.93 21.69
C GLU A 150 17.29 3.56 20.87
N ASN A 151 17.23 2.49 20.07
CA ASN A 151 18.39 1.91 19.40
C ASN A 151 18.52 2.32 17.93
N LEU A 152 17.41 2.56 17.23
CA LEU A 152 17.39 2.85 15.79
C LEU A 152 17.04 4.31 15.48
N LEU A 153 16.27 4.96 16.34
CA LEU A 153 15.69 6.29 16.07
C LEU A 153 16.22 7.42 16.98
N SER A 154 17.15 7.12 17.90
CA SER A 154 17.70 8.09 18.86
C SER A 154 18.71 9.06 18.27
N LYS A 155 19.22 8.80 17.06
CA LYS A 155 20.25 9.62 16.41
C LYS A 155 19.65 10.52 15.34
N ASN A 156 19.99 11.80 15.39
CA ASN A 156 19.79 12.71 14.27
C ASN A 156 20.78 12.35 13.15
N LEU A 157 20.26 11.76 12.07
CA LEU A 157 21.07 11.39 10.92
C LEU A 157 21.23 12.59 9.98
N ASN A 158 22.48 12.94 9.67
CA ASN A 158 22.76 13.83 8.55
C ASN A 158 22.61 13.03 7.24
N LYS A 159 21.47 13.20 6.56
CA LYS A 159 21.16 12.47 5.33
C LYS A 159 21.84 13.15 4.15
N PRO A 160 22.83 12.53 3.47
CA PRO A 160 23.61 13.18 2.41
C PRO A 160 22.87 13.17 1.06
N PHE A 161 21.54 13.13 1.06
CA PHE A 161 20.79 13.03 -0.18
C PHE A 161 20.68 14.41 -0.84
N PRO A 162 21.05 14.55 -2.12
CA PRO A 162 20.83 15.78 -2.84
C PRO A 162 19.33 16.08 -2.88
N LYS A 163 18.96 17.34 -2.61
CA LYS A 163 17.57 17.76 -2.75
C LYS A 163 17.17 17.61 -4.22
N LEU A 164 16.08 16.90 -4.46
CA LEU A 164 15.47 16.85 -5.79
C LEU A 164 14.85 18.20 -6.09
N ASN A 165 15.25 18.80 -7.21
CA ASN A 165 14.65 20.03 -7.69
C ASN A 165 13.53 19.69 -8.68
N PRO A 166 12.40 20.41 -8.64
CA PRO A 166 11.39 20.26 -9.66
C PRO A 166 11.97 20.63 -11.03
N LEU A 167 11.38 20.08 -12.09
CA LEU A 167 11.68 20.50 -13.45
C LEU A 167 11.41 22.00 -13.61
N ASN A 168 12.07 22.68 -14.54
CA ASN A 168 11.73 24.07 -14.83
C ASN A 168 10.26 24.19 -15.30
N ILE A 169 9.64 25.35 -15.06
CA ILE A 169 8.20 25.55 -15.32
C ILE A 169 7.81 25.31 -16.78
N ASN A 170 8.66 25.68 -17.74
CA ASN A 170 8.41 25.45 -19.16
C ASN A 170 8.32 23.96 -19.47
N LYS A 171 9.21 23.15 -18.88
CA LYS A 171 9.19 21.70 -19.05
C LYS A 171 7.98 21.06 -18.36
N GLN A 172 7.60 21.54 -17.18
CA GLN A 172 6.39 21.09 -16.50
C GLN A 172 5.16 21.36 -17.38
N ASN A 173 5.02 22.58 -17.91
CA ASN A 173 3.92 22.97 -18.79
C ASN A 173 3.90 22.14 -20.08
N GLU A 174 5.05 21.88 -20.70
CA GLU A 174 5.16 21.02 -21.88
C GLU A 174 4.62 19.60 -21.60
N LEU A 175 5.04 18.99 -20.49
CA LEU A 175 4.59 17.64 -20.10
C LEU A 175 3.11 17.62 -19.75
N MET A 176 2.62 18.65 -19.05
CA MET A 176 1.21 18.79 -18.71
C MET A 176 0.34 18.90 -19.97
N LEU A 177 0.73 19.72 -20.95
CA LEU A 177 0.00 19.87 -22.21
C LEU A 177 0.00 18.56 -23.02
N LYS A 178 1.12 17.82 -23.02
CA LYS A 178 1.18 16.50 -23.67
C LYS A 178 0.24 15.49 -23.02
N ALA A 179 0.21 15.43 -21.69
CA ALA A 179 -0.72 14.58 -20.95
C ALA A 179 -2.18 15.00 -21.22
N TYR A 180 -2.48 16.31 -21.12
CA TYR A 180 -3.81 16.85 -21.38
C TYR A 180 -4.32 16.50 -22.78
N ASN A 181 -3.50 16.65 -23.83
CA ASN A 181 -3.88 16.32 -25.20
C ASN A 181 -4.23 14.83 -25.35
N LYS A 182 -3.44 13.93 -24.75
CA LYS A 182 -3.76 12.49 -24.73
C LYS A 182 -5.08 12.20 -24.02
N ILE A 183 -5.29 12.78 -22.84
CA ILE A 183 -6.53 12.60 -22.06
C ILE A 183 -7.73 13.11 -22.85
N TYR A 184 -7.64 14.31 -23.42
CA TYR A 184 -8.70 14.92 -24.21
C TYR A 184 -9.10 14.03 -25.40
N LYS A 185 -8.11 13.54 -26.17
CA LYS A 185 -8.34 12.61 -27.28
C LYS A 185 -9.00 11.31 -26.81
N SER A 186 -8.53 10.75 -25.69
CA SER A 186 -9.12 9.54 -25.10
C SER A 186 -10.58 9.74 -24.73
N ILE A 187 -10.93 10.86 -24.08
CA ILE A 187 -12.31 11.18 -23.70
C ILE A 187 -13.19 11.30 -24.94
N TYR A 188 -12.73 11.98 -25.98
CA TYR A 188 -13.49 12.09 -27.23
C TYR A 188 -13.72 10.73 -27.88
N HIS A 189 -12.68 9.89 -27.94
CA HIS A 189 -12.79 8.52 -28.47
C HIS A 189 -13.80 7.68 -27.68
N CYS A 190 -13.76 7.73 -26.34
CA CYS A 190 -14.73 7.00 -25.51
C CYS A 190 -16.17 7.49 -25.72
N LYS A 191 -16.38 8.81 -25.93
CA LYS A 191 -17.72 9.36 -26.22
C LYS A 191 -18.24 8.88 -27.57
N ASP A 192 -17.40 8.89 -28.61
CA ASP A 192 -17.76 8.39 -29.94
C ASP A 192 -18.06 6.88 -29.90
N PHE A 193 -17.20 6.11 -29.23
CA PHE A 193 -17.38 4.67 -29.06
C PHE A 193 -18.67 4.32 -28.30
N ASN A 194 -18.97 5.02 -27.20
CA ASN A 194 -20.23 4.83 -26.47
C ASN A 194 -21.46 5.12 -27.33
N LYS A 195 -21.40 6.13 -28.20
CA LYS A 195 -22.51 6.43 -29.12
C LYS A 195 -22.74 5.27 -30.10
N LYS A 196 -21.67 4.72 -30.66
CA LYS A 196 -21.73 3.55 -31.57
C LYS A 196 -22.27 2.31 -30.85
N LEU A 197 -21.76 1.99 -29.67
CA LEU A 197 -22.24 0.87 -28.87
C LEU A 197 -23.73 0.99 -28.53
N LEU A 198 -24.19 2.19 -28.17
CA LEU A 198 -25.61 2.40 -27.85
C LEU A 198 -26.50 2.22 -29.08
N GLN A 199 -26.02 2.65 -30.26
CA GLN A 199 -26.71 2.44 -31.52
C GLN A 199 -26.84 0.94 -31.82
N GLU A 200 -25.73 0.20 -31.81
CA GLU A 200 -25.72 -1.24 -32.05
C GLU A 200 -26.58 -2.01 -31.03
N TYR A 201 -26.52 -1.62 -29.75
CA TYR A 201 -27.37 -2.22 -28.71
C TYR A 201 -28.86 -2.05 -29.00
N ASN A 202 -29.28 -0.84 -29.43
CA ASN A 202 -30.67 -0.58 -29.78
C ASN A 202 -31.10 -1.37 -31.02
N GLU A 203 -30.24 -1.45 -32.05
CA GLU A 203 -30.49 -2.26 -33.26
C GLU A 203 -30.69 -3.74 -32.91
N ILE A 204 -29.87 -4.30 -32.02
CA ILE A 204 -30.02 -5.69 -31.54
C ILE A 204 -31.33 -5.86 -30.76
N LYS A 205 -31.67 -4.90 -29.89
CA LYS A 205 -32.90 -4.94 -29.08
C LYS A 205 -34.18 -4.84 -29.91
N GLU A 206 -34.13 -4.22 -31.09
CA GLU A 206 -35.27 -4.19 -32.00
C GLU A 206 -35.45 -5.51 -32.78
N LEU A 207 -34.38 -6.32 -32.89
CA LEU A 207 -34.39 -7.60 -33.59
C LEU A 207 -34.83 -8.80 -32.71
N TYR A 208 -34.77 -8.66 -31.37
CA TYR A 208 -35.09 -9.71 -30.39
C TYR A 208 -36.10 -9.22 -29.36
#